data_AF-A0A6G0XU40-F1
#
_entry.id   AF-A0A6G0XU40-F1
#
_cell.length_a   1.000
_cell.length_b   1.000
_cell.length_c   1.000
_cell.angle_alpha   90.00
_cell.angle_beta   90.00
_cell.angle_gamma   90.00
#
_symmetry.space_group_name_H-M   'P 1'
#
loop_
_entity.id
_entity.type
_entity.pdbx_description
1 polymer ?
#
loop_
_entity_poly.entity_id
_entity_poly.type
_entity_poly.pdbx_seq_one_letter_code
_entity_poly.pdbx_strand_id
1 'polypeptide(L)'
;MLVALEHRYYGSSQPVPDWSKANLKYLSSEQALADITTFQDYFIKQKQLSTSSPWVAFGGSYSGSLAAWLKLKYPTRFVGSVASSAPIQARSDFSAYSDVVSNDSRSLEAPPVPRLCKMAMRSSIGWLQARTART
;
A
#
# COMPACT_ATOMS: atom_id res chain seq x y z
N MET A 1 17.41 5.19 15.66
CA MET A 1 17.24 3.74 15.48
C MET A 1 16.19 3.52 14.40
N LEU A 2 16.41 2.54 13.51
CA LEU A 2 15.48 2.20 12.44
C LEU A 2 15.01 0.77 12.65
N VAL A 3 13.70 0.55 12.50
CA VAL A 3 13.09 -0.77 12.63
C VAL A 3 12.15 -0.98 11.45
N ALA A 4 12.34 -2.09 10.74
CA ALA A 4 11.44 -2.55 9.69
C ALA A 4 10.66 -3.76 10.23
N LEU A 5 9.33 -3.66 10.24
CA LEU A 5 8.46 -4.73 10.71
C LEU A 5 7.76 -5.38 9.52
N GLU A 6 7.89 -6.71 9.41
CA GLU A 6 7.27 -7.47 8.34
C GLU A 6 5.77 -7.67 8.62
N HIS A 7 4.94 -7.39 7.61
CA HIS A 7 3.49 -7.46 7.70
C HIS A 7 3.01 -8.92 7.83
N ARG A 8 1.99 -9.18 8.66
CA ARG A 8 1.34 -10.50 8.73
C ARG A 8 0.95 -11.01 7.34
N TYR A 9 1.12 -12.31 7.09
CA TYR A 9 0.93 -12.99 5.80
C TYR A 9 1.97 -12.70 4.71
N TYR A 10 2.93 -11.82 4.93
CA TYR A 10 4.01 -11.56 3.97
C TYR A 10 5.32 -12.15 4.48
N GLY A 11 6.16 -12.62 3.55
CA GLY A 11 7.48 -13.16 3.88
C GLY A 11 7.41 -14.34 4.85
N SER A 12 8.20 -14.26 5.91
CA SER A 12 8.28 -15.22 7.01
C SER A 12 7.22 -15.02 8.10
N SER A 13 6.53 -13.87 8.11
CA SER A 13 5.44 -13.57 9.06
C SER A 13 4.14 -14.33 8.73
N GLN A 14 4.13 -15.65 8.95
CA GLN A 14 2.99 -16.54 8.67
C GLN A 14 2.25 -16.93 9.97
N PRO A 15 1.13 -16.28 10.33
CA PRO A 15 0.44 -16.53 11.60
C PRO A 15 -0.44 -17.81 11.57
N VAL A 16 -0.56 -18.45 10.42
CA VAL A 16 -1.43 -19.60 10.15
C VAL A 16 -0.67 -20.64 9.32
N PRO A 17 -1.04 -21.93 9.41
CA PRO A 17 -0.35 -22.99 8.69
C PRO A 17 -0.62 -22.99 7.18
N ASP A 18 -1.76 -22.43 6.73
CA ASP A 18 -2.13 -22.34 5.32
C ASP A 18 -2.94 -21.08 5.02
N TRP A 19 -3.14 -20.81 3.72
CA TRP A 19 -3.89 -19.65 3.22
C TRP A 19 -5.31 -20.03 2.79
N SER A 20 -5.93 -20.99 3.47
CA SER A 20 -7.34 -21.32 3.27
C SER A 20 -8.22 -20.08 3.52
N LYS A 21 -9.39 -20.00 2.87
CA LYS A 21 -10.33 -18.88 3.06
C LYS A 21 -10.69 -18.65 4.53
N ALA A 22 -10.76 -19.72 5.33
CA ALA A 22 -11.04 -19.63 6.76
C ALA A 22 -9.91 -18.95 7.54
N ASN A 23 -8.66 -19.11 7.10
CA ASN A 23 -7.49 -18.50 7.73
C ASN A 23 -7.29 -17.05 7.28
N LEU A 24 -7.67 -16.68 6.05
CA LEU A 24 -7.59 -15.29 5.57
C LEU A 24 -8.42 -14.28 6.37
N LYS A 25 -9.33 -14.73 7.25
CA LYS A 25 -10.06 -13.84 8.17
C LYS A 25 -9.15 -13.00 9.08
N TYR A 26 -7.90 -13.40 9.29
CA TYR A 26 -6.93 -12.63 10.08
C TYR A 26 -6.06 -11.68 9.24
N LEU A 27 -6.21 -11.68 7.90
CA LEU A 27 -5.52 -10.77 6.99
C LEU A 27 -6.37 -9.50 6.82
N SER A 28 -6.23 -8.56 7.74
CA SER A 28 -6.87 -7.24 7.66
C SER A 28 -5.92 -6.12 8.06
N SER A 29 -6.19 -4.89 7.60
CA SER A 29 -5.40 -3.72 7.97
C SER A 29 -5.53 -3.42 9.46
N GLU A 30 -6.71 -3.54 10.06
CA GLU A 30 -6.91 -3.32 11.51
C GLU A 30 -6.02 -4.21 12.35
N GLN A 31 -5.92 -5.46 11.92
CA GLN A 31 -5.10 -6.50 12.52
C GLN A 31 -3.60 -6.22 12.34
N ALA A 32 -3.17 -5.78 11.16
CA ALA A 32 -1.79 -5.34 10.93
C ALA A 32 -1.41 -4.11 11.77
N LEU A 33 -2.32 -3.15 11.94
CA LEU A 33 -2.11 -2.00 12.80
C LEU A 33 -1.95 -2.44 14.28
N ALA A 34 -2.72 -3.43 14.72
CA ALA A 34 -2.59 -4.00 16.06
C ALA A 34 -1.21 -4.65 16.25
N ASP A 35 -0.73 -5.44 15.28
CA ASP A 35 0.62 -6.04 15.35
C ASP A 35 1.71 -5.00 15.53
N ILE A 36 1.62 -3.88 14.81
CA ILE A 36 2.62 -2.82 14.91
C ILE A 36 2.66 -2.25 16.34
N THR A 37 1.50 -2.03 16.97
CA THR A 37 1.45 -1.54 18.36
C THR A 37 1.90 -2.58 19.38
N THR A 38 1.57 -3.86 19.18
CA THR A 38 2.05 -4.96 20.03
C THR A 38 3.56 -5.13 19.90
N PHE A 39 4.08 -5.03 18.68
CA PHE A 39 5.52 -5.04 18.42
C PHE A 39 6.22 -3.85 19.07
N GLN A 40 5.64 -2.65 19.00
CA GLN A 40 6.19 -1.46 19.67
C GLN A 40 6.36 -1.71 21.17
N ASP A 41 5.33 -2.24 21.84
CA ASP A 41 5.38 -2.56 23.27
C ASP A 41 6.44 -3.62 23.59
N TYR A 42 6.50 -4.68 22.78
CA TYR A 42 7.54 -5.72 22.88
C TYR A 42 8.94 -5.13 22.71
N PHE A 43 9.15 -4.32 21.68
CA PHE A 43 10.45 -3.78 21.32
C PHE A 43 10.97 -2.78 22.36
N ILE A 44 10.11 -1.92 22.89
CA ILE A 44 10.42 -1.01 24.00
C ILE A 44 10.93 -1.82 25.20
N LYS A 45 10.20 -2.89 25.58
CA LYS A 45 10.59 -3.76 26.69
C LYS A 45 11.92 -4.47 26.42
N GLN A 46 12.09 -5.07 25.25
CA GLN A 46 13.29 -5.83 24.90
C GLN A 46 14.55 -4.96 24.83
N LYS A 47 14.41 -3.73 24.34
CA LYS A 47 15.51 -2.77 24.23
C LYS A 47 15.66 -1.86 25.45
N GLN A 48 14.85 -2.08 26.50
CA GLN A 48 14.85 -1.29 27.73
C GLN A 48 14.74 0.22 27.46
N LEU A 49 13.90 0.58 26.47
CA LEU A 49 13.67 1.96 26.08
C LEU A 49 12.64 2.60 27.00
N SER A 50 12.67 3.94 27.08
CA SER A 50 11.61 4.67 27.74
C SER A 50 10.31 4.52 26.96
N THR A 51 9.19 4.36 27.67
CA THR A 51 7.85 4.42 27.06
C THR A 51 7.54 5.79 26.46
N SER A 52 8.30 6.83 26.84
CA SER A 52 8.20 8.19 26.28
C SER A 52 9.09 8.41 25.06
N SER A 53 9.86 7.40 24.61
CA SER A 53 10.66 7.52 23.39
C SER A 53 9.76 7.81 22.18
N PRO A 54 10.06 8.81 21.34
CA PRO A 54 9.20 9.17 20.23
C PRO A 54 9.30 8.14 19.09
N TRP A 55 8.14 7.75 18.54
CA TRP A 55 8.03 6.87 17.38
C TRP A 55 7.41 7.62 16.20
N VAL A 56 8.04 7.50 15.03
CA VAL A 56 7.50 8.01 13.76
C VAL A 56 7.24 6.82 12.85
N ALA A 57 6.02 6.69 12.33
CA ALA A 57 5.67 5.65 11.38
C ALA A 57 6.08 6.04 9.96
N PHE A 58 6.65 5.12 9.18
CA PHE A 58 7.03 5.36 7.79
C PHE A 58 6.45 4.29 6.87
N GLY A 59 6.01 4.68 5.69
CA GLY A 59 5.57 3.73 4.67
C GLY A 59 5.33 4.37 3.30
N GLY A 60 5.28 3.50 2.29
CA GLY A 60 5.03 3.85 0.89
C GLY A 60 3.89 3.01 0.32
N SER A 61 3.05 3.57 -0.56
CA SER A 61 1.89 2.87 -1.10
C SER A 61 0.99 2.34 0.03
N TYR A 62 0.63 1.05 0.01
CA TYR A 62 -0.17 0.42 1.07
C TYR A 62 0.43 0.59 2.48
N SER A 63 1.74 0.43 2.66
CA SER A 63 2.36 0.65 3.97
C SER A 63 2.35 2.13 4.37
N GLY A 64 2.28 3.05 3.40
CA GLY A 64 2.01 4.45 3.64
C GLY A 64 0.60 4.69 4.19
N SER A 65 -0.40 3.98 3.64
CA SER A 65 -1.76 4.00 4.20
C SER A 65 -1.78 3.47 5.63
N LEU A 66 -1.06 2.38 5.92
CA LEU A 66 -0.89 1.87 7.29
C LEU A 66 -0.23 2.91 8.21
N ALA A 67 0.83 3.60 7.76
CA ALA A 67 1.50 4.64 8.54
C ALA A 67 0.55 5.80 8.90
N ALA A 68 -0.26 6.26 7.95
CA ALA A 68 -1.28 7.28 8.21
C ALA A 68 -2.36 6.77 9.17
N TRP A 69 -2.87 5.55 8.97
CA TRP A 69 -3.90 4.96 9.81
C TRP A 69 -3.40 4.63 11.22
N LEU A 70 -2.12 4.30 11.42
CA LEU A 70 -1.51 4.18 12.75
C LEU A 70 -1.61 5.49 13.52
N LYS A 71 -1.22 6.61 12.90
CA LYS A 71 -1.27 7.91 13.55
C LYS A 71 -2.72 8.32 13.87
N LEU A 72 -3.66 7.95 13.00
CA LEU A 72 -5.08 8.20 13.20
C LEU A 72 -5.66 7.35 14.35
N LYS A 73 -5.38 6.04 14.37
CA LYS A 73 -5.98 5.08 15.32
C LYS A 73 -5.28 5.05 16.68
N TYR A 74 -3.98 5.34 16.72
CA TYR A 74 -3.14 5.33 17.92
C TYR A 74 -2.38 6.65 18.08
N PRO A 75 -3.10 7.79 18.25
CA PRO A 75 -2.51 9.13 18.14
C PRO A 75 -1.45 9.43 19.20
N THR A 76 -1.49 8.77 20.36
CA THR A 76 -0.51 8.96 21.45
C THR A 76 0.72 8.08 21.31
N ARG A 77 0.66 7.01 20.49
CA ARG A 77 1.77 6.05 20.34
C ARG A 77 2.79 6.45 19.30
N PHE A 78 2.38 7.27 18.33
CA PHE A 78 3.23 7.80 17.27
C PHE A 78 3.16 9.33 17.27
N VAL A 79 4.33 9.97 17.35
CA VAL A 79 4.43 11.45 17.32
C VAL A 79 4.17 11.99 15.92
N GLY A 80 4.39 11.18 14.88
CA GLY A 80 4.11 11.53 13.49
C GLY A 80 4.14 10.32 12.56
N SER A 81 3.79 10.55 11.29
CA SER A 81 3.84 9.54 10.24
C SER A 81 4.24 10.15 8.89
N VAL A 82 5.02 9.42 8.10
CA VAL A 82 5.32 9.72 6.70
C VAL A 82 4.64 8.68 5.81
N ALA A 83 3.61 9.11 5.08
CA ALA A 83 2.76 8.28 4.24
C ALA A 83 2.97 8.61 2.76
N SER A 84 4.04 8.06 2.17
CA SER A 84 4.42 8.37 0.79
C SER A 84 3.53 7.65 -0.21
N SER A 85 2.98 8.36 -1.20
CA SER A 85 2.14 7.78 -2.27
C SER A 85 1.02 6.88 -1.75
N ALA A 86 0.47 7.21 -0.58
CA ALA A 86 -0.47 6.37 0.16
C ALA A 86 -1.90 6.56 -0.37
N PRO A 87 -2.57 5.52 -0.88
CA PRO A 87 -4.00 5.57 -1.13
C PRO A 87 -4.75 5.43 0.21
N ILE A 88 -4.86 6.53 0.97
CA ILE A 88 -5.48 6.55 2.31
C ILE A 88 -7.00 6.29 2.21
N GLN A 89 -7.61 6.70 1.12
CA GLN A 89 -9.01 6.40 0.82
C GLN A 89 -9.11 5.07 0.08
N ALA A 90 -9.49 4.02 0.80
CA ALA A 90 -9.77 2.73 0.18
C ALA A 90 -11.07 2.83 -0.64
N ARG A 91 -10.98 2.60 -1.95
CA ARG A 91 -12.11 2.60 -2.89
C ARG A 91 -12.13 1.27 -3.62
N SER A 92 -13.30 0.64 -3.67
CA SER A 92 -13.50 -0.60 -4.43
C SER A 92 -13.42 -0.34 -5.94
N ASP A 93 -14.09 0.72 -6.39
CA ASP A 93 -13.93 1.29 -7.72
C ASP A 93 -13.01 2.51 -7.63
N PHE A 94 -11.82 2.37 -8.21
CA PHE A 94 -10.83 3.44 -8.29
C PHE A 94 -10.46 3.77 -9.73
N SER A 95 -11.47 3.97 -10.59
CA SER A 95 -11.32 4.40 -11.98
C SER A 95 -10.36 5.60 -12.18
N ALA A 96 -10.34 6.54 -11.24
CA ALA A 96 -9.44 7.70 -11.25
C ALA A 96 -7.95 7.32 -11.36
N TYR A 97 -7.53 6.14 -10.87
CA TYR A 97 -6.17 5.63 -11.09
C TYR A 97 -5.88 5.47 -12.58
N SER A 98 -6.82 4.89 -13.33
CA SER A 98 -6.70 4.69 -14.78
C SER A 98 -6.69 6.01 -15.55
N ASP A 99 -7.43 7.01 -15.07
CA ASP A 99 -7.42 8.35 -15.66
C ASP A 99 -6.04 9.00 -15.54
N VAL A 100 -5.41 8.91 -14.36
CA VAL A 100 -4.05 9.43 -14.14
C VAL A 100 -3.05 8.70 -15.01
N VAL A 101 -3.05 7.36 -15.07
CA VAL A 101 -2.15 6.59 -15.94
C VAL A 101 -2.34 6.96 -17.41
N SER A 102 -3.59 7.15 -17.84
CA SER A 102 -3.92 7.57 -19.20
C SER A 102 -3.40 8.97 -19.52
N ASN A 103 -3.50 9.90 -18.56
CA ASN A 103 -3.02 11.26 -18.71
C ASN A 103 -1.50 11.35 -18.69
N ASP A 104 -0.82 10.60 -17.82
CA ASP A 104 0.64 10.53 -17.80
C ASP A 104 1.17 9.96 -19.12
N SER A 105 0.52 8.91 -19.63
CA SER A 105 0.85 8.38 -20.96
C SER A 105 0.67 9.43 -22.07
N ARG A 106 -0.26 10.39 -21.91
CA ARG A 106 -0.44 11.52 -22.82
C ARG A 106 0.62 12.61 -22.61
N SER A 107 1.08 12.87 -21.39
CA SER A 107 2.00 13.97 -21.06
C SER A 107 3.47 13.71 -21.41
N LEU A 108 3.85 12.46 -21.68
CA LEU A 108 5.20 12.07 -22.12
C LEU A 108 5.54 12.60 -23.54
N GLU A 109 5.45 13.90 -23.83
CA GLU A 109 5.64 14.50 -25.16
C GLU A 109 7.11 14.81 -25.55
N ALA A 110 8.10 14.21 -24.89
CA ALA A 110 9.50 14.37 -25.30
C ALA A 110 9.83 13.45 -26.52
N PRO A 111 10.29 13.98 -27.68
CA PRO A 111 10.48 13.18 -28.89
C PRO A 111 11.70 12.22 -28.83
N PRO A 112 11.73 11.08 -29.58
CA PRO A 112 10.75 10.57 -30.55
C PRO A 112 9.97 9.30 -30.11
N VAL A 113 10.37 8.64 -29.02
CA VAL A 113 9.83 7.34 -28.56
C VAL A 113 8.34 7.38 -28.15
N PRO A 114 7.81 8.44 -27.52
CA PRO A 114 6.46 8.39 -26.95
C PRO A 114 5.30 8.40 -27.97
N ARG A 115 5.50 8.93 -29.18
CA ARG A 115 4.42 9.01 -30.19
C ARG A 115 4.03 7.62 -30.72
N LEU A 116 5.01 6.76 -30.96
CA LEU A 116 4.77 5.38 -31.44
C LEU A 116 4.11 4.53 -30.35
N CYS A 117 4.55 4.64 -29.10
CA CYS A 117 3.93 3.96 -27.96
C CYS A 117 2.45 4.34 -27.81
N LYS A 118 2.12 5.63 -27.94
CA LYS A 118 0.73 6.12 -27.89
C LYS A 118 -0.15 5.51 -29.01
N MET A 119 0.36 5.47 -30.24
CA MET A 119 -0.37 4.88 -31.38
C MET A 119 -0.58 3.38 -31.18
N ALA A 120 0.46 2.66 -30.74
CA ALA A 120 0.38 1.23 -30.47
C ALA A 120 -0.65 0.89 -29.39
N MET A 121 -0.68 1.64 -28.27
CA MET A 121 -1.66 1.44 -27.20
C MET A 121 -3.09 1.68 -27.69
N ARG A 122 -3.34 2.78 -28.42
CA ARG A 122 -4.68 3.08 -28.97
C ARG A 122 -5.16 2.03 -29.96
N SER A 123 -4.30 1.61 -30.88
CA SER A 123 -4.62 0.56 -31.85
C SER A 123 -4.94 -0.77 -31.17
N SER A 124 -4.18 -1.13 -30.13
CA SER A 124 -4.41 -2.36 -29.37
C SER A 124 -5.75 -2.34 -28.63
N ILE A 125 -6.10 -1.22 -27.98
CA ILE A 125 -7.39 -1.05 -27.30
C ILE A 125 -8.55 -1.13 -28.30
N GLY A 126 -8.45 -0.42 -29.42
CA GLY A 126 -9.49 -0.44 -30.47
C GLY A 126 -9.69 -1.83 -31.07
N TRP A 127 -8.61 -2.57 -31.29
CA TRP A 127 -8.66 -3.95 -31.78
C TRP A 127 -9.35 -4.90 -30.77
N LEU A 128 -9.04 -4.75 -29.47
CA LEU A 128 -9.67 -5.55 -28.41
C LEU A 128 -11.18 -5.30 -28.33
N GLN A 129 -11.60 -4.03 -28.36
CA GLN A 129 -13.03 -3.64 -28.32
C GLN A 129 -13.79 -4.17 -29.54
N ALA A 130 -13.18 -4.12 -30.73
CA ALA A 130 -13.78 -4.65 -31.95
C ALA A 130 -13.93 -6.18 -31.96
N ARG A 131 -13.20 -6.90 -31.10
CA ARG A 131 -13.30 -8.36 -30.94
C ARG A 131 -14.38 -8.75 -29.94
N THR A 132 -14.46 -8.07 -28.80
CA THR A 132 -15.48 -8.34 -27.77
C THR A 132 -16.88 -7.96 -28.21
N ALA A 133 -17.05 -7.01 -29.14
CA ALA A 133 -18.36 -6.66 -29.69
C ALA A 133 -18.90 -7.67 -30.72
N ARG A 134 -18.11 -8.69 -31.11
CA ARG A 134 -18.49 -9.73 -32.09
C ARG A 134 -18.84 -11.08 -31.44
N THR A 135 -18.84 -11.16 -30.11
CA THR A 135 -19.21 -12.33 -29.30
C THR A 135 -20.37 -11.95 -28.41
#